data_AF-A0A6S7BP73-F1
#
_entry.id   AF-A0A6S7BP73-F1
#
_cell.length_a   1.000
_cell.length_b   1.000
_cell.length_c   1.000
_cell.angle_alpha   90.00
_cell.angle_beta   90.00
_cell.angle_gamma   90.00
#
_symmetry.space_group_name_H-M   'P 1'
#
loop_
_entity.id
_entity.type
_entity.pdbx_description
1 polymer ?
#
loop_
_entity_poly.entity_id
_entity_poly.type
_entity_poly.pdbx_seq_one_letter_code
_entity_poly.pdbx_strand_id
1 'polypeptide(L)'
;MAREPLFVLNRMIVVLLPKTPMIEWVNRIFSDVADPVTFEQAREDPSAFLIPVRLDEFDTPGVRWMRRNWSVLFDRMLKDWCQDESLWPRTRTRKMFDQWCEIREHSVVLDCVDDPLEYGDED
;
A
#
# COMPACT_ATOMS: atom_id res chain seq x y z
N MET A 1 32.62 -2.11 1.56
CA MET A 1 32.55 -2.98 0.36
C MET A 1 31.13 -2.92 -0.16
N ALA A 2 30.92 -2.58 -1.43
CA ALA A 2 29.62 -2.75 -2.07
C ALA A 2 29.34 -4.27 -2.14
N ARG A 3 28.22 -4.71 -1.57
CA ARG A 3 27.76 -6.10 -1.65
C ARG A 3 26.73 -6.18 -2.77
N GLU A 4 26.86 -7.18 -3.65
CA GLU A 4 25.81 -7.49 -4.61
C GLU A 4 24.61 -8.06 -3.85
N PRO A 5 23.36 -7.68 -4.21
CA PRO A 5 22.17 -8.23 -3.56
C PRO A 5 22.05 -9.72 -3.88
N LEU A 6 22.00 -10.55 -2.84
CA LEU A 6 22.27 -11.99 -2.98
C LEU A 6 21.02 -12.89 -2.92
N PHE A 7 19.82 -12.38 -2.64
CA PHE A 7 18.63 -13.24 -2.56
C PHE A 7 17.39 -12.59 -3.17
N VAL A 8 16.88 -13.17 -4.27
CA VAL A 8 15.55 -12.85 -4.80
C VAL A 8 14.53 -13.39 -3.80
N LEU A 9 13.73 -12.51 -3.20
CA LEU A 9 12.68 -12.92 -2.28
C LEU A 9 11.56 -13.66 -3.03
N ASN A 10 10.96 -14.68 -2.40
CA ASN A 10 9.67 -15.27 -2.85
C ASN A 10 8.48 -14.33 -2.58
N ARG A 11 8.73 -13.01 -2.64
CA ARG A 11 7.79 -11.93 -2.38
C ARG A 11 8.02 -10.84 -3.40
N MET A 12 6.96 -10.11 -3.70
CA MET A 12 7.02 -8.88 -4.48
C MET A 12 6.56 -7.70 -3.61
N ILE A 13 6.94 -6.49 -4.02
CA ILE A 13 6.46 -5.27 -3.37
C ILE A 13 5.26 -4.74 -4.15
N VAL A 14 4.23 -4.34 -3.41
CA VAL A 14 3.12 -3.51 -3.90
C VAL A 14 3.12 -2.21 -3.13
N VAL A 15 3.18 -1.09 -3.84
CA VAL A 15 3.04 0.26 -3.26
C VAL A 15 1.67 0.80 -3.63
N LEU A 16 0.94 1.29 -2.63
CA LEU A 16 -0.35 1.93 -2.82
C LEU A 16 -0.19 3.42 -2.69
N LEU A 17 -0.49 4.15 -3.77
CA LEU A 17 -0.44 5.62 -3.74
C LEU A 17 -1.85 6.18 -3.82
N PRO A 18 -2.19 7.19 -2.99
CA PRO A 18 -3.49 7.82 -3.08
C PRO A 18 -3.61 8.57 -4.42
N LYS A 19 -4.81 8.48 -5.00
CA LYS A 19 -5.28 9.31 -6.11
C LYS A 19 -6.11 10.46 -5.57
N THR A 20 -6.40 11.43 -6.44
CA THR A 20 -7.20 12.64 -6.12
C THR A 20 -8.46 12.37 -5.30
N PRO A 21 -9.31 11.36 -5.60
CA PRO A 21 -10.54 11.14 -4.83
C PRO A 21 -10.31 10.82 -3.35
N MET A 22 -9.19 10.15 -3.04
CA MET A 22 -8.82 9.84 -1.65
C MET A 22 -8.36 11.11 -0.93
N ILE A 23 -7.53 11.92 -1.57
CA ILE A 23 -7.04 13.20 -1.02
C ILE A 23 -8.20 14.17 -0.78
N GLU A 24 -9.14 14.26 -1.73
CA GLU A 24 -10.36 15.04 -1.58
C GLU A 24 -11.22 14.56 -0.41
N TRP A 25 -11.26 13.26 -0.14
CA TRP A 25 -11.93 12.72 1.04
C TRP A 25 -11.21 13.10 2.34
N VAL A 26 -9.88 12.95 2.40
CA VAL A 26 -9.06 13.35 3.56
C VAL A 26 -9.28 14.82 3.89
N ASN A 27 -9.14 15.71 2.90
CA ASN A 27 -9.31 17.15 3.11
C ASN A 27 -10.76 17.53 3.46
N ARG A 28 -11.75 16.72 3.09
CA ARG A 28 -13.15 16.94 3.47
C ARG A 28 -13.42 16.55 4.92
N ILE A 29 -12.86 15.44 5.40
CA ILE A 29 -13.08 15.00 6.79
C ILE A 29 -12.29 15.85 7.79
N PHE A 30 -11.17 16.44 7.37
CA PHE A 30 -10.33 17.35 8.15
C PHE A 30 -10.43 18.80 7.63
N SER A 31 -11.63 19.24 7.28
CA SER A 31 -11.87 20.56 6.65
C SER A 31 -11.59 21.77 7.55
N ASP A 32 -11.42 21.55 8.85
CA ASP A 32 -11.05 22.53 9.86
C ASP A 32 -9.54 22.76 9.98
N VAL A 33 -8.72 21.90 9.36
CA VAL A 33 -7.26 22.06 9.29
C VAL A 33 -6.91 23.17 8.30
N ALA A 34 -6.07 24.12 8.73
CA ALA A 34 -5.75 25.32 7.96
C ALA A 34 -5.09 25.02 6.60
N ASP A 35 -4.23 24.01 6.56
CA ASP A 35 -3.49 23.61 5.36
C ASP A 35 -3.99 22.24 4.87
N PRO A 36 -4.70 22.17 3.73
CA PRO A 36 -5.12 20.89 3.17
C PRO A 36 -3.93 20.11 2.63
N VAL A 37 -4.02 18.78 2.70
CA VAL A 37 -3.02 17.86 2.16
C VAL A 37 -2.97 18.01 0.63
N THR A 38 -1.78 18.26 0.09
CA THR A 38 -1.56 18.33 -1.36
C THR A 38 -1.37 16.96 -1.97
N PHE A 39 -1.46 16.88 -3.31
CA PHE A 39 -1.24 15.63 -4.03
C PHE A 39 0.20 15.12 -3.89
N GLU A 40 1.16 16.04 -3.89
CA GLU A 40 2.58 15.75 -3.70
C GLU A 40 2.84 15.22 -2.28
N GLN A 41 2.33 15.90 -1.25
CA GLN A 41 2.48 15.48 0.15
C GLN A 41 1.85 14.10 0.39
N ALA A 42 0.66 13.85 -0.16
CA ALA A 42 -0.01 12.57 0.01
C ALA A 42 0.75 11.37 -0.59
N ARG A 43 1.74 11.62 -1.42
CA ARG A 43 2.48 10.60 -2.17
C ARG A 43 3.97 10.59 -1.84
N GLU A 44 4.39 11.36 -0.83
CA GLU A 44 5.78 11.47 -0.41
C GLU A 44 6.26 10.18 0.26
N ASP A 45 5.45 9.59 1.14
CA ASP A 45 5.77 8.36 1.87
C ASP A 45 4.59 7.35 1.85
N PRO A 46 4.38 6.63 0.73
CA PRO A 46 3.27 5.70 0.60
C PRO A 46 3.55 4.36 1.30
N SER A 47 2.48 3.75 1.80
CA SER A 47 2.53 2.38 2.33
C SER A 47 2.96 1.37 1.26
N ALA A 48 3.99 0.58 1.57
CA ALA A 48 4.52 -0.50 0.76
C ALA A 48 4.26 -1.85 1.45
N PHE A 49 3.86 -2.84 0.66
CA PHE A 49 3.45 -4.15 1.12
C PHE A 49 4.31 -5.23 0.48
N LEU A 50 4.93 -6.05 1.31
CA LEU A 50 5.62 -7.26 0.87
C LEU A 50 4.60 -8.40 0.76
N ILE A 51 4.24 -8.79 -0.47
CA ILE A 51 3.18 -9.78 -0.73
C ILE A 51 3.75 -11.09 -1.28
N PRO A 52 3.11 -12.25 -1.03
CA PRO A 52 3.61 -13.52 -1.52
C PRO A 52 3.48 -13.64 -3.04
N VAL A 53 4.50 -14.19 -3.68
CA VAL A 53 4.43 -14.64 -5.08
C VAL A 53 4.29 -16.16 -5.08
N ARG A 54 3.34 -16.69 -5.85
CA ARG A 54 3.23 -18.14 -6.02
C ARG A 54 4.03 -18.59 -7.22
N LEU A 55 4.64 -19.77 -7.10
CA LEU A 55 5.41 -20.39 -8.18
C LEU A 55 4.56 -20.65 -9.44
N ASP A 56 3.23 -20.72 -9.34
CA ASP A 56 2.33 -20.92 -10.48
C ASP A 56 1.81 -19.61 -11.11
N GLU A 57 2.33 -18.44 -10.72
CA GLU A 57 1.94 -17.10 -11.21
C GLU A 57 3.04 -16.42 -12.01
N PHE A 58 3.62 -17.11 -12.99
CA PHE A 58 4.76 -16.57 -13.76
C PHE A 58 4.43 -15.28 -14.52
N ASP A 59 3.26 -15.20 -15.16
CA ASP A 59 2.87 -14.05 -16.00
C ASP A 59 2.22 -12.91 -15.21
N THR A 60 1.66 -13.22 -14.02
CA THR A 60 0.86 -12.28 -13.22
C THR A 60 1.11 -12.46 -11.72
N PRO A 61 2.37 -12.33 -11.27
CA PRO A 61 2.73 -12.55 -9.87
C PRO A 61 1.91 -11.63 -8.95
N GLY A 62 1.36 -12.19 -7.86
CA GLY A 62 0.67 -11.42 -6.82
C GLY A 62 -0.77 -10.99 -7.15
N VAL A 63 -1.21 -11.08 -8.42
CA VAL A 63 -2.56 -10.64 -8.84
C VAL A 63 -3.67 -11.37 -8.10
N ARG A 64 -3.55 -12.68 -7.86
CA ARG A 64 -4.58 -13.42 -7.11
C ARG A 64 -4.60 -13.03 -5.64
N TRP A 65 -3.44 -12.73 -5.06
CA TRP A 65 -3.36 -12.23 -3.70
C TRP A 65 -4.01 -10.85 -3.60
N MET A 66 -3.67 -9.92 -4.49
CA MET A 66 -4.27 -8.59 -4.55
C MET A 66 -5.79 -8.64 -4.73
N ARG A 67 -6.28 -9.53 -5.61
CA ARG A 67 -7.73 -9.71 -5.82
C ARG A 67 -8.45 -10.19 -4.57
N ARG A 68 -7.80 -10.98 -3.71
CA ARG A 68 -8.38 -11.49 -2.46
C ARG A 68 -8.27 -10.49 -1.31
N ASN A 69 -7.23 -9.66 -1.30
CA ASN A 69 -6.88 -8.83 -0.15
C ASN A 69 -7.10 -7.32 -0.36
N TRP A 70 -7.66 -6.89 -1.50
CA TRP A 70 -7.89 -5.46 -1.79
C TRP A 70 -8.64 -4.72 -0.68
N SER A 71 -9.59 -5.37 0.01
CA SER A 71 -10.37 -4.72 1.07
C SER A 71 -9.52 -4.42 2.29
N VAL A 72 -8.66 -5.35 2.70
CA VAL A 72 -7.72 -5.17 3.82
C VAL A 72 -6.71 -4.07 3.52
N LEU A 73 -6.20 -4.06 2.28
CA LEU A 73 -5.31 -3.00 1.80
C LEU A 73 -5.99 -1.64 1.80
N PHE A 74 -7.25 -1.57 1.38
CA PHE A 74 -7.99 -0.33 1.35
C PHE A 74 -8.28 0.19 2.76
N ASP A 75 -8.67 -0.69 3.68
CA ASP A 75 -8.88 -0.34 5.08
C ASP A 75 -7.57 0.12 5.75
N ARG A 76 -6.42 -0.51 5.46
CA ARG A 76 -5.11 -0.03 5.96
C ARG A 76 -4.81 1.37 5.43
N MET A 77 -4.99 1.60 4.13
CA MET A 77 -4.82 2.92 3.52
C MET A 77 -5.72 3.97 4.19
N LEU A 78 -7.00 3.67 4.45
CA LEU A 78 -7.89 4.61 5.13
C LEU A 78 -7.43 4.90 6.55
N LYS A 79 -6.96 3.88 7.27
CA LYS A 79 -6.46 3.99 8.64
C LYS A 79 -5.20 4.85 8.75
N ASP A 80 -4.30 4.77 7.77
CA ASP A 80 -3.10 5.61 7.71
C ASP A 80 -3.46 7.11 7.68
N TRP A 81 -4.63 7.48 7.14
CA TRP A 81 -5.13 8.87 7.12
C TRP A 81 -6.09 9.21 8.26
N CYS A 82 -6.93 8.28 8.69
CA CYS A 82 -7.97 8.53 9.69
C CYS A 82 -8.21 7.28 10.54
N GLN A 83 -7.87 7.34 11.82
CA GLN A 83 -8.09 6.24 12.76
C GLN A 83 -9.57 6.07 13.17
N ASP A 84 -10.38 7.12 13.03
CA ASP A 84 -11.82 7.06 13.32
C ASP A 84 -12.58 6.44 12.14
N GLU A 85 -12.88 5.13 12.27
CA GLU A 85 -13.61 4.36 11.26
C GLU A 85 -15.03 4.90 10.99
N SER A 86 -15.61 5.70 11.87
CA SER A 86 -16.93 6.31 11.65
C SER A 86 -16.93 7.35 10.53
N LEU A 87 -15.76 7.93 10.23
CA LEU A 87 -15.54 8.90 9.15
C LEU A 87 -15.24 8.25 7.80
N TRP A 88 -15.02 6.93 7.79
CA TRP A 88 -14.71 6.20 6.56
C TRP A 88 -15.92 6.10 5.63
N PRO A 89 -15.70 5.90 4.32
CA PRO A 89 -16.79 5.56 3.41
C PRO A 89 -17.55 4.32 3.91
N ARG A 90 -18.87 4.44 4.10
CA ARG A 90 -19.72 3.36 4.63
C ARG A 90 -19.73 2.10 3.75
N THR A 91 -19.74 2.28 2.43
CA THR A 91 -19.72 1.18 1.46
C THR A 91 -18.41 1.23 0.68
N ARG A 92 -17.48 0.34 1.04
CA ARG A 92 -16.20 0.20 0.36
C ARG A 92 -16.30 -0.90 -0.68
N THR A 93 -15.97 -0.58 -1.92
CA THR A 93 -16.08 -1.53 -3.05
C THR A 93 -14.76 -1.63 -3.77
N ARG A 94 -14.55 -2.73 -4.50
CA ARG A 94 -13.35 -2.90 -5.33
C ARG A 94 -13.17 -1.75 -6.32
N LYS A 95 -14.27 -1.31 -6.95
CA LYS A 95 -14.27 -0.17 -7.87
C LYS A 95 -13.77 1.11 -7.21
N MET A 96 -14.19 1.36 -5.97
CA MET A 96 -13.74 2.52 -5.20
C MET A 96 -12.24 2.44 -4.92
N PHE A 97 -11.75 1.29 -4.47
CA PHE A 97 -10.32 1.05 -4.28
C PHE A 97 -9.53 1.34 -5.57
N ASP A 98 -9.95 0.82 -6.72
CA ASP A 98 -9.26 1.05 -8.00
C ASP A 98 -9.29 2.55 -8.42
N GLN A 99 -10.34 3.29 -8.04
CA GLN A 99 -10.47 4.73 -8.29
C GLN A 99 -9.63 5.59 -7.33
N TRP A 100 -9.44 5.12 -6.10
CA TRP A 100 -8.80 5.87 -5.03
C TRP A 100 -7.32 5.57 -4.88
N CYS A 101 -6.88 4.40 -5.34
CA CYS A 101 -5.51 3.94 -5.21
C CYS A 101 -4.88 3.69 -6.59
N GLU A 102 -3.65 4.15 -6.76
CA GLU A 102 -2.72 3.64 -7.77
C GLU A 102 -1.93 2.50 -7.15
N ILE A 103 -1.76 1.41 -7.90
CA ILE A 103 -1.00 0.25 -7.49
C ILE A 103 0.28 0.24 -8.30
N ARG A 104 1.45 0.29 -7.64
CA ARG A 104 2.75 0.06 -8.27
C ARG A 104 3.32 -1.26 -7.79
N GLU A 105 3.75 -2.08 -8.73
CA GLU A 105 4.17 -3.45 -8.48
C GLU A 105 5.65 -3.62 -8.83
N HIS A 106 6.40 -4.28 -7.96
CA HIS A 106 7.81 -4.60 -8.13
C HIS A 106 8.02 -6.09 -7.90
N SER A 107 8.03 -6.87 -8.98
CA SER A 107 8.10 -8.34 -8.95
C SER A 107 9.47 -8.88 -8.53
N VAL A 108 10.54 -8.12 -8.75
CA VAL A 108 11.90 -8.48 -8.33
C VAL A 108 12.28 -7.59 -7.15
N VAL A 109 12.38 -8.21 -5.98
CA VAL A 109 12.84 -7.57 -4.76
C VAL A 109 14.20 -8.15 -4.41
N LEU A 110 15.18 -7.26 -4.35
CA LEU A 110 16.56 -7.58 -4.04
C LEU A 110 16.80 -7.25 -2.57
N ASP A 111 16.96 -8.30 -1.76
CA ASP A 111 17.33 -8.12 -0.37
C ASP A 111 18.82 -7.75 -0.27
N CYS A 112 19.11 -6.65 0.41
CA CYS A 112 20.45 -6.06 0.52
C CYS A 112 21.08 -6.30 1.90
N VAL A 113 20.41 -7.04 2.79
CA VAL A 113 20.92 -7.41 4.11
C VAL A 113 20.93 -8.93 4.27
N ASP A 114 21.85 -9.43 5.10
CA ASP A 114 22.01 -10.87 5.37
C ASP A 114 21.16 -11.33 6.56
N ASP A 115 20.67 -10.38 7.37
CA ASP A 115 19.87 -10.66 8.55
C ASP A 115 18.47 -11.16 8.12
N PRO A 116 17.91 -12.18 8.79
CA PRO A 116 16.54 -12.62 8.53
C PRO A 116 15.54 -11.47 8.71
N LEU A 117 14.43 -11.51 7.96
CA LEU A 117 13.30 -10.63 8.22
C LEU A 117 12.71 -10.95 9.61
N GLU A 118 12.72 -9.96 10.49
CA GLU A 118 12.10 -10.00 11.82
C GLU A 118 10.80 -9.19 11.81
N TYR A 119 9.81 -9.65 12.57
CA TYR A 119 8.60 -8.86 12.82
C TYR A 119 8.86 -8.01 14.06
N GLY A 120 8.73 -6.70 13.93
CA GLY A 120 8.67 -5.82 15.10
C GLY A 120 7.34 -6.00 15.83
N ASP A 121 7.36 -5.87 17.14
CA ASP A 121 6.14 -5.62 17.90
C ASP A 121 5.67 -4.20 17.53
N GLU A 122 4.55 -4.07 16.81
CA GLU A 122 3.88 -2.77 16.65
C GLU A 122 3.31 -2.38 18.03
N ASP A 123 3.87 -1.36 18.68
CA ASP A 123 3.23 -0.67 19.82
C ASP A 123 1.92 0.01 19.39
#